data_AF-A0A932IQU8-F1
#
_entry.id   AF-A0A932IQU8-F1
#
_cell.length_a   1.000
_cell.length_b   1.000
_cell.length_c   1.000
_cell.angle_alpha   90.00
_cell.angle_beta   90.00
_cell.angle_gamma   90.00
#
_symmetry.space_group_name_H-M   'P 1'
#
loop_
_entity.id
_entity.type
_entity.pdbx_description
1 polymer ?
#
loop_
_entity_poly.entity_id
_entity_poly.type
_entity_poly.pdbx_seq_one_letter_code
_entity_poly.pdbx_strand_id
1 'polypeptide(L)' 'MKPILLKLKSWWMAFAKALNWISTRVLLTIAYFIVIGVPALFLFFFRKDLLQRKFTSQKSYWSDKEPLKHTIEEAQHQF' A
#
# COMPACT_ATOMS: atom_id res chain seq x y z
N MET A 1 5.18 -22.76 -48.61
CA MET A 1 5.19 -22.95 -47.14
C MET A 1 3.75 -23.01 -46.63
N LYS A 2 3.39 -24.04 -45.85
CA LYS A 2 1.99 -24.43 -45.58
C LYS A 2 1.25 -23.36 -44.74
N PRO A 3 0.16 -22.74 -45.24
CA PRO A 3 -0.54 -21.60 -44.60
C PRO A 3 -1.12 -21.91 -43.22
N ILE A 4 -1.32 -23.20 -42.92
CA ILE A 4 -1.80 -23.72 -41.64
C ILE A 4 -0.84 -23.37 -40.50
N LEU A 5 0.47 -23.44 -40.73
CA LEU A 5 1.48 -23.14 -39.71
C LEU A 5 1.49 -21.65 -39.35
N LEU A 6 1.21 -20.78 -40.32
CA LEU A 6 1.15 -19.34 -40.11
C LEU A 6 -0.08 -18.96 -39.27
N LYS A 7 -1.24 -19.58 -39.55
CA LYS A 7 -2.45 -19.39 -38.75
C LYS A 7 -2.27 -19.89 -37.31
N LEU A 8 -1.68 -21.07 -37.14
CA LEU A 8 -1.38 -21.63 -35.83
C LEU A 8 -0.43 -20.73 -35.02
N LYS A 9 0.65 -20.25 -35.66
CA LYS A 9 1.57 -19.29 -35.04
C LYS A 9 0.85 -18.01 -34.61
N SER A 10 -0.03 -17.47 -35.46
CA SER A 10 -0.78 -16.25 -35.14
C SER A 10 -1.65 -16.44 -33.90
N TRP A 11 -2.34 -17.58 -33.79
CA TRP A 11 -3.18 -17.89 -32.65
C TRP A 11 -2.35 -18.10 -31.38
N TRP A 12 -1.23 -18.81 -31.50
CA TRP A 12 -0.28 -19.00 -30.41
C TRP A 12 0.29 -17.68 -29.87
N MET A 13 0.63 -16.75 -30.76
CA MET A 13 1.12 -15.43 -30.38
C MET A 13 0.02 -14.60 -29.69
N ALA A 14 -1.23 -14.71 -30.12
CA ALA A 14 -2.36 -14.05 -29.46
C ALA A 14 -2.58 -14.60 -28.04
N PHE A 15 -2.48 -15.92 -27.88
CA PHE A 15 -2.55 -16.57 -26.57
C PHE A 15 -1.42 -16.11 -25.64
N ALA A 16 -0.18 -16.09 -26.13
CA ALA A 16 0.97 -15.62 -25.35
C ALA A 16 0.82 -14.16 -24.91
N LYS A 17 0.27 -13.29 -25.76
CA LYS A 17 -0.03 -11.89 -25.40
C LYS A 17 -1.10 -11.80 -24.31
N ALA A 18 -2.18 -12.57 -24.42
CA ALA A 18 -3.22 -12.61 -23.41
C ALA A 18 -2.67 -13.11 -22.06
N LEU A 19 -1.85 -14.16 -22.09
CA LEU A 19 -1.21 -14.70 -20.90
C LEU A 19 -0.28 -13.66 -20.25
N ASN A 20 0.55 -12.98 -21.03
CA ASN A 20 1.44 -11.93 -20.53
C ASN A 20 0.66 -10.79 -19.85
N TRP A 21 -0.46 -10.39 -20.43
CA TRP A 21 -1.33 -9.36 -19.86
C TRP A 21 -1.96 -9.80 -18.53
N ILE A 22 -2.36 -11.06 -18.41
CA ILE A 22 -2.84 -11.64 -17.15
C ILE A 22 -1.70 -11.70 -16.13
N SER A 23 -0.55 -12.28 -16.49
CA SER A 23 0.61 -12.42 -15.62
C SER A 23 1.09 -11.09 -15.06
N THR A 24 1.13 -10.04 -15.87
CA THR A 24 1.52 -8.70 -15.41
C THR A 24 0.57 -8.19 -14.31
N ARG A 25 -0.74 -8.36 -14.49
CA ARG A 25 -1.72 -7.94 -13.47
C ARG A 25 -1.68 -8.79 -12.22
N VAL A 26 -1.48 -10.09 -12.37
CA VAL A 26 -1.34 -11.01 -11.23
C VAL A 26 -0.11 -10.61 -10.42
N LEU A 27 1.02 -10.39 -11.08
CA LEU A 27 2.26 -9.97 -10.42
C LEU A 27 2.09 -8.63 -9.71
N LEU A 28 1.50 -7.63 -10.37
CA LEU A 28 1.24 -6.33 -9.76
C LEU A 28 0.28 -6.42 -8.56
N THR A 29 -0.77 -7.22 -8.68
CA THR A 29 -1.73 -7.45 -7.58
C THR A 29 -1.03 -8.08 -6.39
N ILE A 30 -0.24 -9.14 -6.61
CA ILE A 30 0.52 -9.81 -5.55
C ILE A 30 1.50 -8.83 -4.91
N ALA A 31 2.26 -8.08 -5.71
CA ALA A 31 3.20 -7.08 -5.22
C ALA A 31 2.49 -6.01 -4.37
N TYR A 32 1.34 -5.50 -4.82
CA TYR A 32 0.53 -4.55 -4.08
C TYR A 32 0.09 -5.12 -2.71
N PHE A 33 -0.44 -6.35 -2.68
CA PHE A 33 -0.84 -6.98 -1.43
C PHE A 33 0.33 -7.22 -0.47
N ILE A 34 1.52 -7.52 -0.99
CA ILE A 34 2.71 -7.69 -0.15
C ILE A 34 3.19 -6.34 0.38
N VAL A 35 3.36 -5.33 -0.49
CA VAL A 35 3.95 -4.04 -0.09
C VAL A 35 2.99 -3.22 0.77
N ILE A 36 1.70 -3.20 0.43
CA ILE A 36 0.70 -2.36 1.11
C ILE A 36 -0.17 -3.19 2.06
N GLY A 37 -0.59 -4.38 1.62
CA GLY A 37 -1.48 -5.23 2.41
C GLY A 37 -0.82 -5.80 3.66
N VAL A 38 0.43 -6.26 3.59
CA VAL A 38 1.12 -6.83 4.75
C VAL A 38 1.29 -5.81 5.88
N PRO A 39 1.80 -4.58 5.64
CA PRO A 39 1.83 -3.55 6.68
C PRO A 39 0.44 -3.19 7.22
N ALA A 40 -0.57 -3.09 6.36
CA ALA A 40 -1.94 -2.80 6.78
C ALA A 40 -2.50 -3.92 7.68
N LEU A 41 -2.23 -5.18 7.35
CA LEU A 41 -2.63 -6.33 8.15
C LEU A 41 -1.90 -6.35 9.51
N PHE A 42 -0.61 -6.01 9.54
CA PHE A 42 0.12 -5.85 10.79
C PHE A 42 -0.50 -4.74 11.65
N LEU A 43 -0.76 -3.55 11.09
CA LEU A 43 -1.40 -2.45 11.82
C LEU A 43 -2.78 -2.84 12.36
N PHE A 44 -3.56 -3.59 11.56
CA PHE A 44 -4.84 -4.13 11.97
C PHE A 44 -4.68 -5.13 13.13
N PHE A 45 -3.74 -6.07 13.05
CA PHE A 45 -3.49 -7.07 14.09
C PHE A 45 -3.03 -6.42 15.41
N PHE A 46 -2.12 -5.44 15.34
CA PHE A 46 -1.69 -4.67 16.50
C PHE A 46 -2.73 -3.66 16.98
N ARG A 47 -3.88 -3.54 16.29
CA ARG A 47 -4.96 -2.55 16.54
C ARG A 47 -4.45 -1.10 16.64
N LYS A 48 -3.24 -0.82 16.16
CA LYS A 48 -2.61 0.50 16.24
C LYS A 48 -3.29 1.42 15.27
N ASP A 49 -3.86 2.49 15.81
CA ASP A 49 -4.42 3.56 15.03
C ASP A 49 -3.40 4.69 14.94
N LEU A 50 -2.56 4.63 13.90
CA LEU A 50 -1.51 5.62 13.70
C LEU A 50 -2.05 7.04 13.49
N LEU A 51 -3.28 7.18 12.98
CA LEU A 51 -3.90 8.48 12.73
C LEU A 51 -4.99 8.82 13.77
N GLN A 52 -5.16 8.00 14.82
CA GLN A 52 -6.21 8.17 15.83
C GLN A 52 -7.61 8.44 15.20
N ARG A 53 -7.90 7.84 14.05
CA ARG A 53 -9.14 8.05 13.26
C ARG A 53 -10.34 7.28 13.79
N LYS A 54 -10.14 6.33 14.71
CA LYS A 54 -11.25 5.65 15.39
C LYS A 54 -12.08 6.67 16.15
N PHE A 55 -13.40 6.48 16.16
CA PHE A 55 -14.32 7.20 17.04
C PHE A 55 -13.96 6.88 18.49
N THR A 56 -13.03 7.65 19.02
CA THR A 56 -12.66 7.64 20.42
C THR A 56 -13.59 8.59 21.16
N SER A 57 -13.83 8.34 22.45
CA SER A 57 -14.66 9.18 23.33
C SER A 57 -14.00 10.53 23.67
N GLN A 58 -13.10 11.02 22.80
CA GLN A 58 -12.43 12.29 23.01
C GLN A 58 -13.44 13.42 22.79
N LYS A 59 -13.59 14.27 23.80
CA LYS A 59 -14.52 15.41 23.78
C LYS A 59 -14.07 16.53 22.82
N SER A 60 -12.83 16.49 22.35
CA SER A 60 -12.20 17.55 21.57
C SER A 60 -11.33 16.97 20.45
N TYR A 61 -11.21 17.71 19.35
CA TYR A 61 -10.27 17.41 18.25
C TYR A 61 -8.81 17.57 18.68
N TRP A 62 -8.54 18.41 19.68
CA TRP A 62 -7.19 18.71 20.17
C TRP A 62 -6.65 17.56 21.02
N SER A 63 -5.43 17.11 20.70
CA SER A 63 -4.69 16.14 21.51
C SER A 63 -3.91 16.87 22.60
N ASP A 64 -3.79 16.26 23.78
CA ASP A 64 -3.02 16.81 24.88
C ASP A 64 -1.55 16.93 24.47
N LYS A 65 -1.01 18.14 24.61
CA LYS A 65 0.40 18.40 24.32
C LYS A 65 1.24 17.80 25.44
N GLU A 66 2.33 17.11 25.09
CA GLU A 66 3.30 16.68 26.08
C GLU A 66 3.79 17.90 26.88
N PRO A 67 3.95 17.77 28.22
CA PRO A 67 4.39 18.88 29.04
C PRO A 67 5.80 19.30 28.60
N LEU A 68 5.92 20.55 28.14
CA LEU A 68 7.22 21.13 27.84
C LEU A 68 8.09 21.06 29.10
N LYS A 69 9.31 20.54 28.96
CA LYS A 69 10.31 20.75 30.00
C LYS A 69 10.66 22.23 29.93
N HIS A 70 10.40 22.97 31.00
CA HIS A 70 10.71 24.40 31.05
C HIS A 70 12.22 24.61 31.17
N THR A 71 12.95 24.35 30.08
CA THR A 71 14.38 24.63 29.95
C THR A 71 14.56 25.78 28.98
N ILE A 72 15.47 26.70 29.30
CA ILE A 72 15.75 27.89 28.48
C ILE A 72 16.20 27.50 27.06
N GLU A 73 16.91 26.38 26.93
CA GLU A 73 17.37 25.84 25.65
C GLU A 73 16.22 25.39 24.74
N GLU A 74 15.18 24.73 25.26
CA GLU A 74 14.02 24.30 24.46
C GLU A 74 13.20 25.49 23.94
N ALA A 75 13.16 26.61 24.69
CA ALA A 75 12.49 27.83 24.26
C ALA A 75 13.18 28.51 23.06
N GLN A 76 14.49 28.30 22.88
CA GLN A 76 15.25 28.82 21.75
C GLN A 76 15.01 28.02 20.46
N HIS A 77 14.62 26.75 20.56
CA HIS A 77 14.37 25.87 19.42
C HIS A 77 12.93 25.93 18.87
N GLN A 78 12.05 26.75 19.46
CA GLN A 78 10.63 26.81 19.09
C GLN A 78 10.33 27.81 17.95
N PHE A 79 11.28 28.68 17.58
CA PHE A 79 11.18 29.64 16.48
C PHE A 79 12.29 29.40 15.45
#